data_AF-A0A960DW24-F1
#
_entry.id   AF-A0A960DW24-F1
#
_cell.length_a   1.000
_cell.length_b   1.000
_cell.length_c   1.000
_cell.angle_alpha   90.00
_cell.angle_beta   90.00
_cell.angle_gamma   90.00
#
_symmetry.space_group_name_H-M   'P 1'
#
loop_
_entity.id
_entity.type
_entity.pdbx_description
1 polymer ?
#
loop_
_entity_poly.entity_id
_entity_poly.type
_entity_poly.pdbx_seq_one_letter_code
_entity_poly.pdbx_strand_id
1 'polypeptide(L)'
;MATTHPDRTDQRTHGTESVAVREDRRASSGLRVFQILAALGGAALFALGLFAVFQVDFGDGWLRTTGDVAGFGFSSVAAVAALVLGGLILVSALADQDRGATSLAGLLTLAAGIVGFIVQDNAETDIEVDGRAATLFVAIGAAVFVLALVPWWSRRRTTVVDRRVDAY
;
A
#
# COMPACT_ATOMS: atom_id res chain seq x y z
N MET A 1 -19.68 -21.35 76.86
CA MET A 1 -20.88 -21.33 76.01
C MET A 1 -20.47 -20.63 74.72
N ALA A 2 -20.53 -21.34 73.60
CA ALA A 2 -19.97 -20.94 72.32
C ALA A 2 -20.83 -19.88 71.62
N THR A 3 -20.21 -18.94 70.88
CA THR A 3 -20.69 -18.46 69.57
C THR A 3 -19.57 -17.74 68.80
N THR A 4 -19.01 -18.46 67.83
CA THR A 4 -18.88 -18.08 66.41
C THR A 4 -18.21 -16.74 66.01
N HIS A 5 -17.01 -16.86 65.42
CA HIS A 5 -16.52 -16.00 64.32
C HIS A 5 -17.00 -16.63 63.00
N PRO A 6 -17.42 -15.88 61.96
CA PRO A 6 -16.47 -15.48 60.91
C PRO A 6 -16.83 -14.12 60.23
N ASP A 7 -15.83 -13.32 59.86
CA ASP A 7 -15.41 -13.12 58.47
C ASP A 7 -16.31 -12.14 57.69
N ARG A 8 -15.99 -10.85 57.81
CA ARG A 8 -16.48 -9.81 56.90
C ARG A 8 -15.51 -9.78 55.73
N THR A 9 -15.74 -10.68 54.78
CA THR A 9 -15.17 -10.61 53.45
C THR A 9 -15.65 -9.31 52.82
N ASP A 10 -14.71 -8.40 52.57
CA ASP A 10 -14.89 -7.30 51.64
C ASP A 10 -15.30 -7.90 50.29
N GLN A 11 -16.60 -7.93 50.04
CA GLN A 11 -17.19 -8.06 48.72
C GLN A 11 -16.68 -6.87 47.88
N ARG A 12 -15.49 -7.02 47.30
CA ARG A 12 -15.17 -6.36 46.03
C ARG A 12 -16.16 -6.90 45.03
N THR A 13 -17.22 -6.16 44.82
CA THR A 13 -18.08 -6.26 43.65
C THR A 13 -17.17 -6.22 42.43
N HIS A 14 -16.87 -7.40 41.89
CA HIS A 14 -16.40 -7.55 40.52
C HIS A 14 -17.55 -7.10 39.61
N GLY A 15 -17.73 -5.79 39.48
CA GLY A 15 -18.41 -5.22 38.34
C GLY A 15 -17.60 -5.65 37.13
N THR A 16 -18.15 -6.56 36.33
CA THR A 16 -17.63 -6.87 35.01
C THR A 16 -17.68 -5.58 34.20
N GLU A 17 -16.57 -4.85 34.18
CA GLU A 17 -16.30 -3.75 33.28
C GLU A 17 -16.29 -4.34 31.88
N SER A 18 -17.47 -4.46 31.26
CA SER A 18 -17.57 -4.75 29.84
C SER A 18 -17.11 -3.49 29.12
N VAL A 19 -15.80 -3.34 28.94
CA VAL A 19 -15.21 -2.38 28.03
C VAL A 19 -15.68 -2.79 26.64
N ALA A 20 -16.85 -2.30 26.26
CA ALA A 20 -17.30 -2.33 24.89
C ALA A 20 -16.38 -1.37 24.14
N VAL A 21 -15.23 -1.87 23.68
CA VAL A 21 -14.44 -1.23 22.63
C VAL A 21 -15.31 -1.28 21.38
N ARG A 22 -16.26 -0.34 21.28
CA ARG A 22 -16.90 -0.01 20.03
C ARG A 22 -15.82 0.70 19.23
N GLU A 23 -14.96 -0.09 18.58
CA GLU A 23 -14.19 0.37 17.44
C GLU A 23 -15.23 0.87 16.44
N ASP A 24 -15.50 2.18 16.48
CA ASP A 24 -16.21 2.85 15.42
C ASP A 24 -15.39 2.65 14.15
N ARG A 25 -15.69 1.56 13.41
CA ARG A 25 -15.26 1.30 12.03
C ARG A 25 -15.89 2.30 11.07
N ARG A 26 -16.01 3.57 11.47
CA ARG A 26 -16.04 4.67 10.51
C ARG A 26 -14.62 4.78 10.00
N ALA A 27 -14.28 3.93 9.03
CA ALA A 27 -13.22 4.23 8.09
C ALA A 27 -13.51 5.65 7.61
N SER A 28 -12.76 6.61 8.15
CA SER A 28 -12.97 8.03 7.91
C SER A 28 -13.01 8.23 6.40
N SER A 29 -13.99 8.94 5.86
CA SER A 29 -14.20 9.04 4.40
C SER A 29 -12.93 9.46 3.65
N GLY A 30 -12.01 10.21 4.29
CA GLY A 30 -10.70 10.54 3.75
C GLY A 30 -9.82 9.33 3.45
N LEU A 31 -9.89 8.27 4.26
CA LEU A 31 -9.15 7.03 4.08
C LEU A 31 -9.49 6.32 2.74
N ARG A 32 -10.76 6.30 2.38
CA ARG A 32 -11.24 5.65 1.15
C ARG A 32 -10.75 6.39 -0.10
N VAL A 33 -10.62 7.72 -0.03
CA VAL A 33 -10.11 8.53 -1.14
C VAL A 33 -8.67 8.17 -1.46
N PHE A 34 -7.80 8.06 -0.44
CA PHE A 34 -6.40 7.67 -0.65
C PHE A 34 -6.26 6.25 -1.23
N GLN A 35 -7.11 5.32 -0.77
CA GLN A 35 -7.15 3.95 -1.29
C GLN A 35 -7.59 3.89 -2.75
N ILE A 36 -8.62 4.66 -3.13
CA ILE A 36 -9.07 4.75 -4.52
C ILE A 36 -7.96 5.36 -5.40
N LEU A 37 -7.30 6.42 -4.94
CA LEU A 37 -6.19 7.02 -5.70
C LEU A 37 -5.01 6.07 -5.89
N ALA A 38 -4.65 5.29 -4.86
CA ALA A 38 -3.61 4.27 -4.97
C ALA A 38 -4.04 3.14 -5.93
N ALA A 39 -5.30 2.69 -5.86
CA ALA A 39 -5.85 1.70 -6.77
C ALA A 39 -5.83 2.19 -8.23
N LEU A 40 -6.18 3.46 -8.47
CA LEU A 40 -6.11 4.07 -9.81
C LEU A 40 -4.67 4.11 -10.33
N GLY A 41 -3.70 4.45 -9.48
CA GLY A 41 -2.27 4.40 -9.84
C GLY A 41 -1.82 2.99 -10.22
N GLY A 42 -2.18 1.99 -9.41
CA GLY A 42 -1.91 0.58 -9.70
C GLY A 42 -2.59 0.10 -10.99
N ALA A 43 -3.86 0.44 -11.19
CA ALA A 43 -4.62 0.09 -12.39
C ALA A 43 -4.02 0.71 -13.67
N ALA A 44 -3.60 1.98 -13.62
CA ALA A 44 -2.95 2.63 -14.75
C ALA A 44 -1.63 1.94 -15.11
N LEU A 45 -0.79 1.65 -14.11
CA LEU A 45 0.48 0.94 -14.32
C LEU A 45 0.25 -0.48 -14.84
N PHE A 46 -0.76 -1.18 -14.30
CA PHE A 46 -1.15 -2.52 -14.75
C PHE A 46 -1.60 -2.51 -16.21
N ALA A 47 -2.47 -1.57 -16.59
CA ALA A 47 -2.95 -1.44 -17.96
C ALA A 47 -1.80 -1.12 -18.93
N LEU A 48 -0.92 -0.19 -18.57
CA LEU A 48 0.27 0.12 -19.38
C LEU A 48 1.16 -1.11 -19.54
N GLY A 49 1.45 -1.84 -18.46
CA GLY A 49 2.23 -3.07 -18.51
C GLY A 49 1.57 -4.15 -19.37
N LEU A 50 0.24 -4.30 -19.27
CA LEU A 50 -0.52 -5.26 -20.07
C LEU A 50 -0.44 -4.93 -21.57
N PHE A 51 -0.66 -3.67 -21.95
CA PHE A 51 -0.50 -3.27 -23.35
C PHE A 51 0.94 -3.39 -23.82
N ALA A 52 1.92 -3.10 -22.96
CA ALA A 52 3.33 -3.21 -23.29
C ALA A 52 3.73 -4.66 -23.57
N VAL A 53 3.26 -5.63 -22.78
CA VAL A 53 3.53 -7.06 -23.00
C VAL A 53 3.09 -7.53 -24.39
N PHE A 54 2.03 -6.95 -24.96
CA PHE A 54 1.59 -7.28 -26.32
C PHE A 54 2.39 -6.60 -27.43
N GLN A 55 3.11 -5.53 -27.14
CA GLN A 55 3.91 -4.79 -28.12
C GLN A 55 5.39 -5.11 -28.07
N VAL A 56 5.89 -5.58 -26.93
CA VAL A 56 7.30 -5.88 -26.75
C VAL A 56 7.67 -7.22 -27.40
N ASP A 57 8.81 -7.24 -28.09
CA ASP A 57 9.41 -8.47 -28.60
C ASP A 57 10.26 -9.11 -27.49
N PHE A 58 9.93 -10.36 -27.13
CA PHE A 58 10.68 -11.12 -26.13
C PHE A 58 11.91 -11.82 -26.72
N GLY A 59 12.05 -11.85 -28.06
CA GLY A 59 13.15 -12.48 -28.78
C GLY A 59 14.40 -11.60 -28.92
N ASP A 60 14.26 -10.27 -28.83
CA ASP A 60 15.31 -9.31 -29.22
C ASP A 60 16.11 -8.74 -28.02
N GLY A 61 16.00 -9.40 -26.86
CA GLY A 61 16.72 -9.08 -25.63
C GLY A 61 15.86 -8.42 -24.55
N TRP A 62 15.87 -9.01 -23.35
CA TRP A 62 14.98 -8.66 -22.22
C TRP A 62 15.02 -7.19 -21.77
N LEU A 63 16.15 -6.52 -21.95
CA LEU A 63 16.36 -5.14 -21.52
C LEU A 63 16.29 -4.12 -22.66
N ARG A 64 16.17 -4.59 -23.90
CA ARG A 64 16.09 -3.72 -25.06
C ARG A 64 14.69 -3.14 -25.16
N THR A 65 14.59 -1.85 -25.42
CA THR A 65 13.30 -1.19 -25.62
C THR A 65 12.80 -1.48 -27.03
N THR A 66 11.72 -2.26 -27.15
CA THR A 66 11.16 -2.66 -28.44
C THR A 66 9.69 -2.26 -28.61
N GLY A 67 8.96 -2.04 -27.51
CA GLY A 67 7.55 -1.65 -27.54
C GLY A 67 7.36 -0.20 -27.11
N ASP A 68 6.32 0.47 -27.62
CA ASP A 68 5.93 1.81 -27.18
C ASP A 68 4.44 1.81 -26.77
N VAL A 69 4.15 2.30 -25.57
CA VAL A 69 2.77 2.45 -25.11
C VAL A 69 2.57 3.88 -24.66
N ALA A 70 1.69 4.60 -25.38
CA ALA A 70 1.37 5.99 -25.09
C ALA A 70 2.60 6.93 -25.05
N GLY A 71 3.62 6.66 -25.88
CA GLY A 71 4.86 7.46 -25.94
C GLY A 71 5.89 7.15 -24.85
N PHE A 72 5.72 6.02 -24.16
CA PHE A 72 6.68 5.42 -23.24
C PHE A 72 7.24 4.12 -23.84
N GLY A 73 8.54 4.07 -24.04
CA GLY A 73 9.25 2.88 -24.46
C GLY A 73 9.32 1.85 -23.35
N PHE A 74 8.97 0.61 -23.65
CA PHE A 74 9.05 -0.53 -22.75
C PHE A 74 10.03 -1.58 -23.28
N SER A 75 10.89 -2.05 -22.37
CA SER A 75 11.59 -3.33 -22.53
C SER A 75 10.74 -4.47 -21.99
N SER A 76 11.09 -5.72 -22.31
CA SER A 76 10.30 -6.89 -21.92
C SER A 76 10.23 -7.03 -20.41
N VAL A 77 11.36 -6.76 -19.72
CA VAL A 77 11.41 -6.73 -18.26
C VAL A 77 10.57 -5.58 -17.70
N ALA A 78 10.64 -4.38 -18.28
CA ALA A 78 9.86 -3.24 -17.81
C ALA A 78 8.36 -3.47 -17.97
N ALA A 79 7.92 -4.07 -19.09
CA ALA A 79 6.53 -4.41 -19.33
C ALA A 79 5.98 -5.40 -18.30
N VAL A 80 6.73 -6.48 -18.06
CA VAL A 80 6.38 -7.48 -17.03
C VAL A 80 6.40 -6.87 -15.63
N ALA A 81 7.40 -6.04 -15.31
CA ALA A 81 7.47 -5.35 -14.03
C ALA A 81 6.27 -4.42 -13.81
N ALA A 82 5.87 -3.63 -14.83
CA ALA A 82 4.71 -2.75 -14.76
C ALA A 82 3.43 -3.55 -14.52
N LEU A 83 3.26 -4.66 -15.24
CA LEU A 83 2.12 -5.55 -15.08
C LEU A 83 2.07 -6.16 -13.67
N VAL A 84 3.16 -6.74 -13.19
CA VAL A 84 3.20 -7.40 -11.88
C VAL A 84 3.05 -6.39 -10.75
N LEU A 85 3.79 -5.29 -10.77
CA LEU A 85 3.76 -4.26 -9.72
C LEU A 85 2.45 -3.48 -9.74
N GLY A 86 1.94 -3.11 -10.90
CA GLY A 86 0.64 -2.46 -11.04
C GLY A 86 -0.49 -3.35 -10.51
N GLY A 87 -0.46 -4.64 -10.85
CA GLY A 87 -1.42 -5.62 -10.36
C GLY A 87 -1.32 -5.81 -8.84
N LEU A 88 -0.11 -5.88 -8.30
CA LEU A 88 0.12 -5.97 -6.86
C LEU A 88 -0.41 -4.74 -6.12
N ILE A 89 -0.14 -3.54 -6.61
CA ILE A 89 -0.68 -2.30 -6.03
C ILE A 89 -2.20 -2.30 -6.08
N LEU A 90 -2.79 -2.65 -7.23
CA LEU A 90 -4.23 -2.69 -7.43
C LEU A 90 -4.92 -3.66 -6.47
N VAL A 91 -4.42 -4.90 -6.40
CA VAL A 91 -4.96 -5.94 -5.50
C VAL A 91 -4.79 -5.51 -4.04
N SER A 92 -3.61 -5.02 -3.65
CA SER A 92 -3.35 -4.57 -2.28
C SER A 92 -4.25 -3.39 -1.88
N ALA A 93 -4.49 -2.46 -2.82
CA ALA A 93 -5.38 -1.33 -2.57
C ALA A 93 -6.86 -1.78 -2.46
N LEU A 94 -7.28 -2.79 -3.22
CA LEU A 94 -8.67 -3.27 -3.21
C LEU A 94 -8.98 -4.26 -2.08
N ALA A 95 -8.00 -5.06 -1.67
CA ALA A 95 -8.22 -6.15 -0.72
C ALA A 95 -8.61 -5.70 0.69
N ASP A 96 -8.49 -4.40 1.01
CA ASP A 96 -8.63 -3.81 2.36
C ASP A 96 -7.73 -4.48 3.42
N GLN A 97 -6.91 -5.43 3.00
CA GLN A 97 -5.95 -6.21 3.76
C GLN A 97 -4.59 -5.52 3.64
N ASP A 98 -4.19 -4.91 4.75
CA ASP A 98 -2.86 -4.38 5.02
C ASP A 98 -2.33 -3.32 4.04
N ARG A 99 -2.53 -2.06 4.46
CA ARG A 99 -1.89 -0.87 3.88
C ARG A 99 -0.37 -0.95 3.81
N GLY A 100 0.24 -1.81 4.65
CA GLY A 100 1.65 -2.15 4.56
C GLY A 100 2.01 -2.75 3.20
N ALA A 101 1.17 -3.62 2.65
CA ALA A 101 1.38 -4.24 1.35
C ALA A 101 1.33 -3.21 0.21
N THR A 102 0.36 -2.28 0.22
CA THR A 102 0.30 -1.20 -0.77
C THR A 102 1.53 -0.28 -0.68
N SER A 103 2.00 0.03 0.53
CA SER A 103 3.20 0.85 0.72
C SER A 103 4.48 0.14 0.26
N LEU A 104 4.61 -1.17 0.54
CA LEU A 104 5.71 -1.99 0.08
C LEU A 104 5.70 -2.11 -1.45
N ALA A 105 4.54 -2.35 -2.06
CA ALA A 105 4.39 -2.39 -3.50
C ALA A 105 4.75 -1.05 -4.15
N GLY A 106 4.31 0.08 -3.57
CA GLY A 106 4.72 1.41 -4.03
C GLY A 106 6.23 1.64 -3.93
N LEU A 107 6.86 1.19 -2.83
CA LEU A 107 8.31 1.27 -2.64
C LEU A 107 9.09 0.42 -3.65
N LEU A 108 8.61 -0.79 -3.94
CA LEU A 108 9.22 -1.67 -4.96
C LEU A 108 9.11 -1.06 -6.36
N THR A 109 7.96 -0.46 -6.68
CA THR A 109 7.76 0.27 -7.94
C THR A 109 8.71 1.46 -8.06
N LEU A 110 8.90 2.21 -6.96
CA LEU A 110 9.86 3.30 -6.91
C LEU A 110 11.30 2.79 -7.12
N ALA A 111 11.68 1.71 -6.44
CA ALA A 111 13.00 1.09 -6.56
C ALA A 111 13.26 0.60 -8.00
N ALA A 112 12.27 -0.03 -8.64
CA ALA A 112 12.35 -0.46 -10.03
C ALA A 112 12.61 0.72 -10.97
N GLY A 113 11.92 1.85 -10.77
CA GLY A 113 12.17 3.07 -11.52
C GLY A 113 13.58 3.64 -11.34
N ILE A 114 14.09 3.67 -10.10
CA ILE A 114 15.46 4.12 -9.80
C ILE A 114 16.49 3.23 -10.47
N VAL A 115 16.32 1.90 -10.41
CA VAL A 115 17.20 0.95 -11.11
C VAL A 115 17.17 1.21 -12.61
N GLY A 116 15.99 1.47 -13.19
CA GLY A 116 15.85 1.84 -14.60
C GLY A 116 16.67 3.08 -14.97
N PHE A 117 16.64 4.12 -14.13
CA PHE A 117 17.47 5.33 -14.34
C PHE A 117 18.97 5.05 -14.25
N ILE A 118 19.41 4.26 -13.27
CA ILE A 118 20.83 3.92 -13.12
C ILE A 118 21.31 3.15 -14.35
N VAL A 119 20.50 2.21 -14.84
CA VAL A 119 20.84 1.42 -16.03
C VAL A 119 20.90 2.30 -17.28
N GLN A 120 19.98 3.25 -17.45
CA GLN A 120 19.99 4.19 -18.56
C GLN A 120 21.26 5.05 -18.61
N ASP A 121 21.78 5.49 -17.46
CA ASP A 121 22.95 6.38 -17.39
C ASP A 121 24.27 5.65 -17.72
N ASN A 122 24.27 4.31 -17.70
CA ASN A 122 25.42 3.47 -18.06
C ASN A 122 25.44 3.14 -19.57
N ALA A 123 25.47 4.19 -20.40
CA ALA A 123 25.39 4.15 -21.88
C ALA A 123 26.52 3.37 -22.60
N GLU A 124 27.49 2.79 -21.88
CA GLU A 124 28.50 1.88 -22.44
C GLU A 124 28.04 0.42 -22.50
N THR A 125 26.94 0.08 -21.82
CA THR A 125 26.32 -1.24 -21.92
C THR A 125 25.22 -1.22 -22.96
N ASP A 126 25.05 -2.30 -23.72
CA ASP A 126 24.07 -2.52 -24.80
C ASP A 126 22.60 -2.54 -24.31
N ILE A 127 22.33 -1.82 -23.22
CA ILE A 127 21.12 -1.84 -22.42
C ILE A 127 20.39 -0.52 -22.64
N GLU A 128 19.47 -0.52 -23.60
CA GLU A 128 18.69 0.66 -23.97
C GLU A 128 17.37 0.69 -23.17
N VAL A 129 17.38 1.34 -22.00
CA VAL A 129 16.18 1.60 -21.19
C VAL A 129 15.67 3.02 -21.46
N ASP A 130 14.39 3.16 -21.84
CA ASP A 130 13.78 4.48 -22.00
C ASP A 130 13.61 5.20 -20.65
N GLY A 131 14.26 6.37 -20.52
CA GLY A 131 14.16 7.23 -19.34
C GLY A 131 12.76 7.75 -19.05
N ARG A 132 11.88 7.85 -20.05
CA ARG A 132 10.48 8.23 -19.82
C ARG A 132 9.74 7.18 -19.02
N ALA A 133 9.94 5.90 -19.34
CA ALA A 133 9.37 4.80 -18.59
C ALA A 133 9.95 4.72 -17.18
N ALA A 134 11.27 4.89 -17.02
CA ALA A 134 11.91 4.98 -15.70
C ALA A 134 11.29 6.10 -14.84
N THR A 135 11.08 7.29 -15.43
CA THR A 135 10.41 8.42 -14.78
C THR A 135 8.99 8.06 -14.34
N LEU A 136 8.24 7.35 -15.18
CA LEU A 136 6.87 6.92 -14.90
C LEU A 136 6.81 5.96 -13.70
N PHE A 137 7.70 4.96 -13.64
CA PHE A 137 7.82 4.07 -12.49
C PHE A 137 8.14 4.83 -11.20
N VAL A 138 9.10 5.76 -11.24
CA VAL A 138 9.44 6.59 -10.07
C VAL A 138 8.25 7.44 -9.63
N ALA A 139 7.59 8.14 -10.56
CA ALA A 139 6.47 9.02 -10.24
C ALA A 139 5.28 8.26 -9.64
N ILE A 140 4.88 7.14 -10.27
CA ILE A 140 3.76 6.32 -9.78
C ILE A 140 4.13 5.65 -8.46
N GLY A 141 5.33 5.07 -8.35
CA GLY A 141 5.81 4.44 -7.12
C GLY A 141 5.84 5.41 -5.94
N ALA A 142 6.39 6.61 -6.13
CA ALA A 142 6.42 7.65 -5.11
C ALA A 142 5.01 8.12 -4.72
N ALA A 143 4.12 8.36 -5.70
CA ALA A 143 2.75 8.77 -5.44
C ALA A 143 2.01 7.72 -4.61
N VAL A 144 2.06 6.44 -5.01
CA VAL A 144 1.43 5.33 -4.29
C VAL A 144 2.01 5.19 -2.88
N PHE A 145 3.33 5.29 -2.72
CA PHE A 145 3.99 5.22 -1.43
C PHE A 145 3.51 6.33 -0.48
N VAL A 146 3.50 7.58 -0.94
CA VAL A 146 3.04 8.73 -0.16
C VAL A 146 1.55 8.60 0.19
N LEU A 147 0.71 8.22 -0.76
CA LEU A 147 -0.72 7.99 -0.54
C LEU A 147 -0.99 6.90 0.51
N ALA A 148 -0.16 5.85 0.54
CA ALA A 148 -0.24 4.81 1.56
C ALA A 148 0.22 5.30 2.95
N LEU A 149 1.14 6.26 3.01
CA LEU A 149 1.72 6.78 4.26
C LEU A 149 0.85 7.83 4.96
N VAL A 150 0.20 8.73 4.20
CA VAL A 150 -0.59 9.86 4.74
C VAL A 150 -1.63 9.43 5.79
N PRO A 151 -2.42 8.35 5.59
CA PRO A 151 -3.40 7.94 6.57
C PRO A 151 -2.83 7.35 7.87
N TRP A 152 -1.58 6.86 7.85
CA TRP A 152 -0.89 6.35 9.04
C TRP A 152 -0.62 7.46 10.05
N TRP A 153 -0.33 8.67 9.57
CA TRP A 153 -0.12 9.85 10.42
C TRP A 153 -1.43 10.36 11.04
N SER A 154 -2.54 10.23 10.32
CA SER A 154 -3.86 10.68 10.78
C SER A 154 -4.46 9.82 11.91
N ARG A 155 -4.08 8.54 12.02
CA ARG A 155 -4.66 7.61 13.02
C ARG A 155 -4.10 7.72 14.44
N ARG A 156 -3.08 8.53 14.71
CA ARG A 156 -2.42 8.59 16.04
C ARG A 156 -3.15 9.40 17.13
N ARG A 157 -4.37 9.89 16.92
CA ARG A 157 -5.17 10.61 17.93
C ARG A 157 -6.61 10.14 17.73
N THR A 158 -7.27 9.39 18.62
CA THR A 158 -7.79 9.86 19.91
C THR A 158 -8.34 8.63 20.65
N THR A 159 -7.75 8.23 21.77
CA THR A 159 -8.44 7.33 22.73
C THR A 159 -9.35 8.21 23.58
N VAL A 160 -10.62 8.32 23.18
CA VAL A 160 -11.64 8.89 24.07
C VAL A 160 -12.02 7.80 25.06
N VAL A 161 -11.55 7.92 26.30
CA VAL A 161 -12.00 7.07 27.40
C VAL A 161 -13.38 7.60 27.82
N ASP A 162 -14.44 6.95 27.35
CA ASP A 162 -15.79 7.23 27.80
C ASP A 162 -15.98 6.58 29.18
N ARG A 163 -15.81 7.36 30.24
CA ARG A 163 -16.06 6.94 31.61
C ARG A 163 -17.56 7.07 31.87
N ARG A 164 -18.35 6.06 31.52
CA ARG A 164 -19.69 5.92 32.10
C ARG A 164 -19.54 5.48 33.55
N VAL A 165 -19.83 6.39 34.47
CA VAL A 165 -20.08 6.06 35.86
C VAL A 165 -21.57 5.77 35.96
N ASP A 166 -21.94 4.49 36.01
CA ASP A 166 -23.30 4.12 36.32
C ASP A 166 -23.54 4.39 37.81
N ALA A 167 -24.29 5.45 38.10
CA ALA A 167 -24.76 5.77 39.44
C ALA A 167 -25.96 4.86 39.76
N TYR A 168 -25.81 4.03 40.79
CA TYR A 168 -26.90 3.27 41.43
C TYR A 168 -27.24 3.91 42.77
#